data_AF-A0A177HRZ4-F1
#
_entry.id   AF-A0A177HRZ4-F1
#
_cell.length_a   1.000
_cell.length_b   1.000
_cell.length_c   1.000
_cell.angle_alpha   90.00
_cell.angle_beta   90.00
_cell.angle_gamma   90.00
#
_symmetry.space_group_name_H-M   'P 1'
#
loop_
_entity.id
_entity.type
_entity.pdbx_description
1 polymer ?
#
loop_
_entity_poly.entity_id
_entity_poly.type
_entity_poly.pdbx_seq_one_letter_code
_entity_poly.pdbx_strand_id
1 'polypeptide(L)'
;MQLFFTDRRKVWRVGTVAGIPSAELDELFGRRRLAAGTPILLDEAMRPVEPLSSWFRVLGQQGLDVKTMRAYAYSVLMLLQFLTARGLDLRLATEADVLDFR
;
A
#
# COMPACT_ATOMS: atom_id res chain seq x y z
N MET A 1 3.64 1.63 -11.84
CA MET A 1 3.25 1.40 -10.44
C MET A 1 2.29 0.22 -10.36
N GLN A 2 2.41 -0.64 -9.35
CA GLN A 2 1.58 -1.82 -9.15
C GLN A 2 1.02 -1.87 -7.73
N LEU A 3 -0.28 -2.18 -7.60
CA LEU A 3 -0.98 -2.22 -6.33
C LEU A 3 -1.01 -3.65 -5.75
N PHE A 4 -0.55 -3.77 -4.51
CA PHE A 4 -0.57 -5.02 -3.75
C PHE A 4 -1.34 -4.86 -2.45
N PHE A 5 -1.70 -6.00 -1.85
CA PHE A 5 -2.36 -6.05 -0.55
C PHE A 5 -1.62 -7.03 0.35
N THR A 6 -1.39 -6.61 1.60
CA THR A 6 -0.77 -7.48 2.61
C THR A 6 -1.65 -8.69 2.90
N ASP A 7 -1.05 -9.87 2.92
CA ASP A 7 -1.72 -11.11 3.29
C ASP A 7 -0.72 -12.02 4.01
N ARG A 8 -0.85 -12.08 5.34
CA ARG A 8 0.05 -12.88 6.19
C ARG A 8 -0.03 -14.37 5.89
N ARG A 9 -1.18 -14.86 5.39
CA ARG A 9 -1.37 -16.29 5.07
C ARG A 9 -0.49 -16.71 3.90
N LYS A 10 -0.15 -15.79 2.99
CA LYS A 10 0.70 -16.07 1.83
C LYS A 10 2.17 -16.26 2.17
N VAL A 11 2.65 -15.68 3.28
CA VAL A 11 4.05 -15.79 3.69
C VAL A 11 4.43 -17.26 3.90
N TRP A 12 3.58 -18.02 4.58
CA TRP A 12 3.86 -19.43 4.85
C TRP A 12 3.72 -20.32 3.62
N ARG A 13 3.05 -19.84 2.57
CA ARG A 13 2.89 -20.57 1.31
C ARG A 13 4.17 -20.57 0.46
N VAL A 14 5.03 -19.56 0.63
CA VAL A 14 6.30 -19.46 -0.13
C VAL A 14 7.46 -20.18 0.56
N GLY A 15 7.24 -20.77 1.74
CA GLY A 15 8.21 -21.58 2.46
C GLY A 15 9.06 -20.77 3.45
N THR A 16 10.21 -21.33 3.83
CA THR A 16 11.14 -20.72 4.77
C THR A 16 11.91 -19.56 4.13
N VAL A 17 12.09 -18.46 4.86
CA VAL A 17 12.98 -17.38 4.43
C VAL A 17 14.42 -17.78 4.78
N ALA A 18 15.31 -17.80 3.79
CA ALA A 18 16.70 -18.18 4.00
C ALA A 18 17.36 -17.27 5.06
N GLY A 19 17.99 -17.88 6.05
CA GLY A 19 18.71 -17.18 7.12
C GLY A 19 17.83 -16.63 8.25
N ILE A 20 16.50 -16.86 8.26
CA ILE A 20 15.62 -16.41 9.34
C ILE A 20 14.77 -17.58 9.86
N PRO A 21 14.91 -18.01 11.12
CA PRO A 21 14.06 -19.03 11.73
C PRO A 21 12.58 -18.61 11.76
N SER A 22 11.66 -19.57 11.63
CA SER A 22 10.22 -19.29 11.63
C SER A 22 9.73 -18.56 12.88
N ALA A 23 10.28 -18.90 14.06
CA ALA A 23 9.93 -18.23 15.32
C ALA A 23 10.32 -16.74 15.32
N GLU A 24 11.47 -16.41 14.74
CA GLU A 24 11.93 -15.02 14.59
C GLU A 24 11.04 -14.25 13.60
N LEU A 25 10.65 -14.89 12.49
CA LEU A 25 9.68 -14.33 11.54
C LEU A 25 8.32 -14.03 12.21
N ASP A 26 7.81 -14.96 13.01
CA ASP A 26 6.56 -14.78 13.75
C ASP A 26 6.64 -13.59 14.71
N GLU A 27 7.75 -13.48 15.44
CA GLU A 27 8.00 -12.35 16.33
C GLU A 27 8.08 -11.02 15.57
N LEU A 28 8.79 -10.98 14.44
CA LEU A 28 8.89 -9.80 13.59
C LEU A 28 7.53 -9.35 13.07
N PHE A 29 6.69 -10.28 12.60
CA PHE A 29 5.32 -9.97 12.20
C PHE A 29 4.43 -9.54 13.37
N GLY A 30 4.71 -10.02 14.58
CA GLY A 30 4.05 -9.58 15.81
C GLY A 30 4.37 -8.13 16.16
N ARG A 31 5.66 -7.75 16.07
CA ARG A 31 6.13 -6.38 16.38
C ARG A 31 5.75 -5.37 15.30
N ARG A 32 5.78 -5.76 14.02
CA ARG A 32 5.53 -4.89 12.86
C ARG A 32 4.19 -5.22 12.21
N ARG A 33 3.12 -5.28 13.01
CA ARG A 33 1.78 -5.62 12.51
C ARG A 33 1.31 -4.60 11.48
N LEU A 34 1.26 -5.03 10.23
CA LEU A 34 0.40 -4.45 9.20
C LEU A 34 -0.90 -5.24 9.20
N ALA A 35 -2.03 -4.53 9.28
CA ALA A 35 -3.33 -5.17 9.18
C ALA A 35 -3.45 -5.88 7.82
N ALA A 36 -3.96 -7.11 7.81
CA ALA A 36 -4.20 -7.82 6.56
C ALA A 36 -5.11 -6.98 5.65
N GLY A 37 -4.80 -6.96 4.35
CA GLY A 37 -5.49 -6.11 3.39
C GLY A 37 -4.99 -4.65 3.35
N THR A 38 -3.98 -4.28 4.14
CA THR A 38 -3.29 -2.98 3.97
C THR A 38 -2.72 -2.89 2.55
N PRO A 39 -3.08 -1.86 1.77
CA PRO A 39 -2.55 -1.62 0.43
C PRO A 39 -1.07 -1.20 0.48
N ILE A 40 -0.31 -1.64 -0.51
CA ILE A 40 1.06 -1.20 -0.76
C ILE A 40 1.18 -0.91 -2.25
N LEU A 41 1.56 0.31 -2.60
CA LEU A 41 1.81 0.69 -3.99
C LEU A 41 3.31 0.62 -4.25
N LEU A 42 3.73 -0.21 -5.22
CA LEU A 42 5.13 -0.39 -5.56
C LEU A 42 5.46 0.22 -6.93
N ASP A 43 6.65 0.79 -7.05
CA ASP A 43 7.22 1.19 -8.33
C ASP A 43 7.82 -0.03 -9.08
N GLU A 44 8.41 0.24 -10.25
CA GLU A 44 9.03 -0.81 -11.09
C GLU A 44 10.25 -1.45 -10.43
N ALA A 45 10.90 -0.76 -9.49
CA ALA A 45 12.01 -1.26 -8.71
C ALA A 45 11.55 -1.96 -7.41
N MET A 46 10.26 -2.26 -7.27
CA MET A 46 9.65 -2.87 -6.08
C MET A 46 9.83 -2.03 -4.81
N ARG A 47 9.94 -0.69 -4.95
CA ARG A 47 10.03 0.24 -3.82
C ARG A 47 8.66 0.83 -3.51
N PRO A 48 8.34 1.09 -2.22
CA PRO A 48 7.12 1.78 -1.86
C PRO A 48 7.03 3.15 -2.52
N VAL A 49 5.89 3.45 -3.15
CA VAL A 49 5.57 4.77 -3.69
C VAL A 49 5.09 5.65 -2.53
N GLU A 50 5.82 6.73 -2.26
CA GLU A 50 5.52 7.67 -1.18
C GLU A 50 4.91 8.98 -1.71
N PRO A 51 4.00 9.63 -0.96
CA PRO A 51 3.65 9.37 0.45
C PRO A 51 2.53 8.33 0.68
N LEU A 52 2.02 7.71 -0.39
CA LEU A 52 0.82 6.87 -0.33
C LEU A 52 1.02 5.58 0.46
N SER A 53 2.16 4.92 0.31
CA SER A 53 2.46 3.69 1.06
C SER A 53 2.50 3.96 2.57
N SER A 54 3.09 5.08 2.98
CA SER A 54 3.05 5.53 4.38
C SER A 54 1.63 5.88 4.85
N TRP A 55 0.83 6.55 4.01
CA TRP A 55 -0.56 6.85 4.34
C TRP A 55 -1.40 5.59 4.53
N PHE A 56 -1.32 4.62 3.63
CA PHE A 56 -2.01 3.33 3.77
C PHE A 56 -1.59 2.58 5.04
N ARG A 57 -0.30 2.64 5.41
CA ARG A 57 0.17 2.06 6.67
C ARG A 57 -0.51 2.68 7.88
N VAL A 58 -0.66 4.01 7.92
CA VAL A 58 -1.37 4.72 9.00
C VAL A 58 -2.82 4.28 9.07
N LEU A 59 -3.52 4.23 7.93
CA LEU A 59 -4.91 3.77 7.88
C LEU A 59 -5.07 2.31 8.36
N GLY A 60 -4.13 1.43 7.99
CA GLY A 60 -4.12 0.05 8.46
C GLY A 60 -3.90 -0.05 9.97
N GLN A 61 -3.08 0.81 10.55
CA GLN A 61 -2.86 0.90 12.00
C GLN A 61 -4.07 1.45 12.75
N GLN A 62 -4.86 2.33 12.12
CA GLN A 62 -6.14 2.82 12.65
C GLN A 62 -7.25 1.77 12.59
N GLY A 63 -6.99 0.60 12.01
CA GLY A 63 -7.95 -0.50 11.98
C GLY A 63 -9.08 -0.32 10.98
N LEU A 64 -8.87 0.46 9.92
CA LEU A 64 -9.84 0.56 8.82
C LEU A 64 -10.09 -0.83 8.22
N ASP A 65 -11.34 -1.11 7.89
CA ASP A 65 -11.71 -2.40 7.34
C ASP A 65 -11.15 -2.58 5.91
N VAL A 66 -10.98 -3.85 5.52
CA VAL A 66 -10.36 -4.23 4.25
C VAL A 66 -11.12 -3.69 3.04
N LYS A 67 -12.45 -3.58 3.11
CA LYS A 67 -13.27 -3.08 2.00
C LYS A 67 -13.02 -1.60 1.78
N THR A 68 -13.01 -0.82 2.85
CA THR A 68 -12.68 0.61 2.81
C THR A 68 -11.25 0.84 2.32
N MET A 69 -10.28 0.11 2.85
CA MET A 69 -8.88 0.19 2.42
C MET A 69 -8.71 -0.12 0.93
N ARG A 70 -9.43 -1.12 0.42
CA ARG A 70 -9.43 -1.47 -1.00
C ARG A 70 -10.07 -0.40 -1.87
N ALA A 71 -11.19 0.17 -1.43
CA ALA A 71 -11.84 1.28 -2.14
C ALA A 71 -10.88 2.47 -2.27
N TYR A 72 -10.26 2.89 -1.16
CA TYR A 72 -9.28 3.98 -1.15
C TYR A 72 -8.08 3.68 -2.05
N ALA A 73 -7.56 2.46 -2.02
CA ALA A 73 -6.44 2.07 -2.86
C ALA A 73 -6.72 2.22 -4.36
N TYR A 74 -7.89 1.78 -4.81
CA TYR A 74 -8.28 1.92 -6.21
C TYR A 74 -8.57 3.37 -6.59
N SER A 75 -9.26 4.14 -5.74
CA SER A 75 -9.52 5.56 -5.98
C SER A 75 -8.22 6.36 -6.11
N VAL A 76 -7.25 6.11 -5.22
CA VAL A 76 -5.93 6.74 -5.28
C VAL A 76 -5.16 6.32 -6.53
N LEU A 77 -5.22 5.04 -6.92
CA LEU A 77 -4.55 4.57 -8.14
C LEU A 77 -5.12 5.27 -9.38
N MET A 78 -6.45 5.44 -9.45
CA MET A 78 -7.10 6.19 -10.53
C MET A 78 -6.67 7.66 -10.54
N LEU A 79 -6.67 8.32 -9.38
CA LEU A 79 -6.21 9.71 -9.25
C LEU A 79 -4.76 9.87 -9.70
N LEU A 80 -3.87 8.97 -9.29
CA LEU A 80 -2.47 9.00 -9.70
C LEU A 80 -2.30 8.85 -11.21
N GLN A 81 -3.04 7.94 -11.83
CA GLN A 81 -3.01 7.76 -13.28
C GLN A 81 -3.49 9.03 -14.00
N PHE A 82 -4.57 9.64 -13.50
CA PHE A 82 -5.08 10.92 -14.01
C PHE A 82 -4.05 12.04 -13.92
N LEU A 83 -3.40 12.22 -12.76
CA LEU A 83 -2.37 13.23 -12.56
C LEU A 83 -1.12 12.96 -13.42
N THR A 84 -0.67 11.70 -13.48
CA THR A 84 0.51 11.31 -14.26
C THR A 84 0.31 11.59 -15.76
N ALA A 85 -0.90 11.34 -16.28
CA ALA A 85 -1.23 11.63 -17.68
C ALA A 85 -1.16 13.14 -18.02
N ARG A 86 -1.25 14.01 -17.01
CA ARG A 86 -1.11 15.47 -17.10
C ARG A 86 0.31 15.95 -16.77
N GLY A 87 1.25 15.04 -16.49
CA GLY A 87 2.61 15.39 -16.07
C GLY A 87 2.69 15.95 -14.64
N LEU A 88 1.69 15.67 -13.80
CA LEU A 88 1.59 16.16 -12.43
C LEU A 88 1.97 15.08 -11.40
N ASP A 89 2.60 15.51 -10.31
CA ASP A 89 2.82 14.70 -9.10
C ASP A 89 1.70 14.96 -8.09
N LEU A 90 1.35 13.96 -7.30
CA LEU A 90 0.35 14.05 -6.23
C LEU A 90 0.67 15.19 -5.24
N ARG A 91 1.95 15.45 -4.97
CA ARG A 91 2.37 16.53 -4.06
C ARG A 91 2.11 17.93 -4.61
N LEU A 92 1.98 18.05 -5.93
CA LEU A 92 1.76 19.30 -6.64
C LEU A 92 0.29 19.46 -7.08
N ALA A 93 -0.53 18.43 -6.87
CA ALA A 93 -1.94 18.47 -7.19
C ALA A 93 -2.65 19.56 -6.38
N THR A 94 -3.48 20.34 -7.08
CA THR A 94 -4.27 21.44 -6.54
C THR A 94 -5.73 21.03 -6.39
N GLU A 95 -6.54 21.89 -5.77
CA GLU A 95 -7.99 21.69 -5.70
C GLU A 95 -8.63 21.59 -7.11
N ALA A 96 -8.12 22.37 -8.07
CA ALA A 96 -8.60 22.30 -9.45
C ALA A 96 -8.37 20.91 -10.07
N ASP A 97 -7.23 20.28 -9.82
CA ASP A 97 -6.93 18.94 -10.32
C ASP A 97 -7.87 17.88 -9.72
N VAL A 98 -8.26 18.05 -8.45
CA VAL A 98 -9.20 17.16 -7.77
C VAL A 98 -10.61 17.34 -8.32
N LEU A 99 -11.02 18.58 -8.62
CA LEU A 99 -12.31 18.87 -9.25
C LEU A 99 -12.39 18.29 -10.67
N ASP A 100 -11.31 18.38 -11.45
CA ASP A 100 -11.23 17.81 -12.80
C ASP A 100 -11.27 16.28 -12.82
N PHE A 101 -10.85 15.63 -11.73
CA PHE A 101 -10.84 14.16 -11.61
C PHE A 101 -12.22 13.56 -11.31
N ARG A 102 -13.11 14.32 -10.64
CA ARG A 102 -14.41 13.86 -10.15
C ARG A 102 -15.30 13.29 -11.25
#